data_AF-A0A9X1Q6R9-F1
#
_entry.id   AF-A0A9X1Q6R9-F1
#
_cell.length_a   1.000
_cell.length_b   1.000
_cell.length_c   1.000
_cell.angle_alpha   90.00
_cell.angle_beta   90.00
_cell.angle_gamma   90.00
#
_symmetry.space_group_name_H-M   'P 1'
#
loop_
_entity.id
_entity.type
_entity.pdbx_description
1 polymer ?
#
loop_
_entity_poly.entity_id
_entity_poly.type
_entity_poly.pdbx_seq_one_letter_code
_entity_poly.pdbx_strand_id
1 'polypeptide(L)'
;MVTSLAGAAGYGMALMWAILVGVVLKYTLTEGVGRLYLASGLTVIASLRAAARWLPSAFFAFVLVIGLLYGAALSSVAALALSTLFPALPVRPLAVVIALVSAGLVYVGRYTLFERVMSGFMLAKFVGMVVLAVVTLVTMDDPAGLVTSLKPRLPDGDMITVLALIGGVGGTAGVASYSYWVREKGWRHRSWLPVMRADSAVSYAVTFLFVVCTSIVGTGLLYGSGRTITGNDGLAALAEPLGADLGSVARVLFLGTFFLVTLSALVGGFNSLCYLLSDSLRTLRGVPDADAERHMGQRSRPFRLFVLYCAVTSVAVTFVGRPVPLVLTYAAVGSLVLPLLSGALLVLLNRRDLAPSYRNKTVSNVLLSSSFVLFGVLAVVQLKETLGGL
;
A
#
# COMPACT_ATOMS: atom_id res chain seq x y z
N MET A 1 -2.27 4.77 6.86
CA MET A 1 -2.03 5.97 7.68
C MET A 1 -3.08 7.03 7.38
N VAL A 2 -3.09 7.67 6.20
CA VAL A 2 -4.08 8.74 5.88
C VAL A 2 -5.52 8.26 6.03
N THR A 3 -5.90 7.15 5.40
CA THR A 3 -7.26 6.57 5.51
C THR A 3 -7.64 6.24 6.95
N SER A 4 -6.67 5.78 7.75
CA SER A 4 -6.85 5.47 9.17
C SER A 4 -7.04 6.73 10.02
N LEU A 5 -6.26 7.80 9.76
CA LEU A 5 -6.41 9.09 10.41
C LEU A 5 -7.76 9.74 10.07
N ALA A 6 -8.19 9.66 8.81
CA ALA A 6 -9.48 10.18 8.37
C ALA A 6 -10.65 9.43 9.04
N GLY A 7 -10.58 8.09 9.09
CA GLY A 7 -11.55 7.28 9.82
C GLY A 7 -11.59 7.60 11.32
N ALA A 8 -10.43 7.79 11.93
CA ALA A 8 -10.32 8.17 13.34
C ALA A 8 -10.85 9.58 13.63
N ALA A 9 -10.60 10.54 12.74
CA ALA A 9 -11.12 11.90 12.87
C ALA A 9 -12.66 11.95 12.81
N GLY A 10 -13.28 11.15 11.94
CA GLY A 10 -14.73 11.12 11.76
C GLY A 10 -15.47 10.27 12.80
N TYR A 11 -14.92 9.11 13.16
CA TYR A 11 -15.65 8.07 13.93
C TYR A 11 -14.89 7.55 15.15
N GLY A 12 -13.76 8.16 15.50
CA GLY A 12 -12.89 7.72 16.58
C GLY A 12 -12.43 6.28 16.36
N MET A 13 -12.50 5.45 17.41
CA MET A 13 -12.07 4.06 17.36
C MET A 13 -13.19 3.10 16.87
N ALA A 14 -14.37 3.60 16.52
CA ALA A 14 -15.54 2.76 16.23
C ALA A 14 -15.38 1.91 14.96
N LEU A 15 -14.54 2.35 14.02
CA LEU A 15 -14.23 1.65 12.77
C LEU A 15 -12.98 0.76 12.85
N MET A 16 -12.45 0.50 14.06
CA MET A 16 -11.29 -0.38 14.23
C MET A 16 -11.54 -1.80 13.72
N TRP A 17 -12.77 -2.30 13.85
CA TRP A 17 -13.15 -3.61 13.31
C TRP A 17 -13.05 -3.64 11.77
N ALA A 18 -13.42 -2.55 11.09
CA ALA A 18 -13.34 -2.44 9.63
C ALA A 18 -11.87 -2.43 9.17
N ILE A 19 -11.01 -1.73 9.91
CA ILE A 19 -9.55 -1.76 9.70
C ILE A 19 -9.01 -3.18 9.85
N LEU A 20 -9.41 -3.90 10.91
CA LEU A 20 -9.00 -5.28 11.15
C LEU A 20 -9.40 -6.19 9.97
N VAL A 21 -10.65 -6.07 9.49
CA VAL A 21 -11.11 -6.78 8.29
C VAL A 21 -10.21 -6.45 7.10
N GLY A 22 -9.90 -5.18 6.85
CA GLY A 22 -9.00 -4.75 5.78
C GLY A 22 -7.62 -5.42 5.86
N VAL A 23 -7.01 -5.47 7.05
CA VAL A 23 -5.71 -6.15 7.25
C VAL A 23 -5.82 -7.66 7.00
N VAL A 24 -6.88 -8.32 7.44
CA VAL A 24 -7.12 -9.75 7.21
C VAL A 24 -7.27 -10.05 5.72
N LEU A 25 -8.01 -9.21 4.97
CA LEU A 25 -8.14 -9.35 3.52
C LEU A 25 -6.78 -9.18 2.83
N LYS A 26 -5.99 -8.19 3.26
CA LYS A 26 -4.65 -7.95 2.71
C LYS A 26 -3.68 -9.10 2.97
N TYR A 27 -3.71 -9.67 4.17
CA TYR A 27 -2.97 -10.89 4.51
C TYR A 27 -3.38 -12.04 3.58
N THR A 28 -4.68 -12.25 3.41
CA THR A 28 -5.22 -13.33 2.58
C THR A 28 -4.78 -13.21 1.12
N LEU A 29 -4.83 -12.00 0.56
CA LEU A 29 -4.38 -11.76 -0.81
C LEU A 29 -2.88 -11.98 -0.97
N THR A 30 -2.09 -11.55 0.02
CA THR A 30 -0.62 -11.69 0.01
C THR A 30 -0.17 -13.13 0.15
N GLU A 31 -0.76 -13.85 1.12
CA GLU A 31 -0.52 -15.27 1.31
C GLU A 31 -0.97 -16.06 0.08
N GLY A 32 -2.10 -15.70 -0.54
CA GLY A 32 -2.57 -16.30 -1.78
C GLY A 32 -1.60 -16.11 -2.94
N VAL A 33 -1.08 -14.90 -3.15
CA VAL A 33 -0.06 -14.59 -4.16
C VAL A 33 1.21 -15.42 -3.94
N GLY A 34 1.74 -15.42 -2.71
CA GLY A 34 2.93 -16.19 -2.38
C GLY A 34 2.72 -17.69 -2.51
N ARG A 35 1.56 -18.20 -2.07
CA ARG A 35 1.18 -19.61 -2.18
C ARG A 35 1.06 -20.05 -3.64
N LEU A 36 0.47 -19.21 -4.49
CA LEU A 36 0.38 -19.48 -5.93
C LEU A 36 1.76 -19.60 -6.58
N TYR A 37 2.68 -18.70 -6.21
CA TYR A 37 4.07 -18.77 -6.66
C TYR A 37 4.76 -20.06 -6.21
N LEU A 38 4.65 -20.42 -4.93
CA LEU A 38 5.24 -21.67 -4.40
C LEU A 38 4.62 -22.93 -4.99
N ALA A 39 3.35 -22.89 -5.38
CA ALA A 39 2.63 -24.02 -5.96
C ALA A 39 2.98 -24.25 -7.44
N SER A 40 3.08 -23.18 -8.21
CA SER A 40 3.25 -23.24 -9.68
C SER A 40 4.67 -22.99 -10.16
N GLY A 41 5.50 -22.32 -9.34
CA GLY A 41 6.79 -21.77 -9.75
C GLY A 41 6.70 -20.59 -10.71
N LEU A 42 5.49 -20.19 -11.13
CA LEU A 42 5.24 -19.12 -12.08
C LEU A 42 4.98 -17.80 -11.34
N THR A 43 5.41 -16.70 -11.96
CA THR A 43 5.05 -15.37 -11.47
C THR A 43 3.54 -15.14 -11.51
N VAL A 44 3.06 -14.13 -10.76
CA VAL A 44 1.64 -13.73 -10.80
C VAL A 44 1.19 -13.39 -12.22
N ILE A 45 1.99 -12.67 -13.00
CA ILE A 45 1.59 -12.26 -14.36
C ILE A 45 1.57 -13.46 -15.31
N ALA A 46 2.55 -14.36 -15.22
CA ALA A 46 2.54 -15.61 -15.99
C ALA A 46 1.33 -16.50 -15.62
N SER A 47 0.98 -16.56 -14.34
CA SER A 47 -0.20 -17.28 -13.85
C SER A 47 -1.51 -16.66 -14.35
N LEU A 48 -1.59 -15.32 -14.39
CA LEU A 48 -2.74 -14.60 -14.97
C LEU A 48 -2.88 -14.85 -16.47
N ARG A 49 -1.77 -14.96 -17.22
CA ARG A 49 -1.81 -15.35 -18.65
C ARG A 49 -2.50 -16.69 -18.87
N ALA A 50 -2.31 -17.64 -17.95
CA ALA A 50 -2.96 -18.95 -17.98
C ALA A 50 -4.45 -18.91 -17.60
N ALA A 51 -4.94 -17.81 -17.02
CA ALA A 51 -6.37 -17.57 -16.81
C ALA A 51 -7.00 -16.89 -18.03
N ALA A 52 -6.35 -15.84 -18.56
CA ALA A 52 -6.74 -15.24 -19.83
C ALA A 52 -5.56 -14.53 -20.51
N ARG A 53 -5.45 -14.70 -21.84
CA ARG A 53 -4.31 -14.22 -22.65
C ARG A 53 -4.16 -12.70 -22.67
N TRP A 54 -5.24 -11.95 -22.45
CA TRP A 54 -5.26 -10.48 -22.45
C TRP A 54 -4.93 -9.86 -21.08
N LEU A 55 -4.93 -10.64 -19.99
CA LEU A 55 -4.68 -10.11 -18.65
C LEU A 55 -3.29 -9.48 -18.50
N PRO A 56 -2.19 -10.06 -19.02
CA PRO A 56 -0.87 -9.43 -18.94
C PRO A 56 -0.80 -8.07 -19.63
N SER A 57 -1.48 -7.87 -20.77
CA SER A 57 -1.47 -6.57 -21.47
C SER A 57 -2.30 -5.54 -20.73
N ALA A 58 -3.46 -5.93 -20.19
CA ALA A 58 -4.26 -5.06 -19.33
C ALA A 58 -3.48 -4.66 -18.07
N PHE A 59 -2.80 -5.62 -17.42
CA PHE A 59 -1.97 -5.35 -16.24
C PHE A 59 -0.78 -4.45 -16.58
N PHE A 60 -0.14 -4.66 -17.74
CA PHE A 60 0.94 -3.80 -18.21
C PHE A 60 0.47 -2.35 -18.39
N ALA A 61 -0.60 -2.13 -19.15
CA ALA A 61 -1.15 -0.79 -19.39
C ALA A 61 -1.57 -0.11 -18.09
N PHE A 62 -2.21 -0.88 -17.20
CA PHE A 62 -2.61 -0.42 -15.87
C PHE A 62 -1.40 0.05 -15.03
N VAL A 63 -0.40 -0.82 -14.88
CA VAL A 63 0.79 -0.51 -14.06
C VAL A 63 1.58 0.64 -14.70
N LEU A 64 1.55 0.79 -16.02
CA LEU A 64 2.16 1.90 -16.73
C LEU A 64 1.50 3.23 -16.31
N VAL A 65 0.17 3.31 -16.37
CA VAL A 65 -0.60 4.49 -15.95
C VAL A 65 -0.37 4.80 -14.47
N ILE A 66 -0.44 3.79 -13.60
CA ILE A 66 -0.14 3.96 -12.18
C ILE A 66 1.28 4.48 -11.97
N GLY A 67 2.26 3.94 -12.71
CA GLY A 67 3.65 4.36 -12.65
C GLY A 67 3.86 5.84 -12.97
N LEU A 68 3.02 6.45 -13.83
CA LEU A 68 3.07 7.88 -14.12
C LEU A 68 2.77 8.74 -12.89
N LEU A 69 1.74 8.36 -12.14
CA LEU A 69 1.16 9.20 -11.07
C LEU A 69 1.77 8.87 -9.71
N TYR A 70 2.08 7.60 -9.47
CA TYR A 70 2.45 7.06 -8.16
C TYR A 70 3.65 7.78 -7.55
N GLY A 71 4.72 7.93 -8.33
CA GLY A 71 5.95 8.50 -7.82
C GLY A 71 5.85 10.00 -7.52
N ALA A 72 5.19 10.77 -8.40
CA ALA A 72 4.94 12.19 -8.17
C ALA A 72 4.02 12.43 -6.96
N ALA A 73 2.97 11.62 -6.82
CA ALA A 73 2.03 11.71 -5.71
C ALA A 73 2.74 11.52 -4.36
N LEU A 74 3.49 10.42 -4.21
CA LEU A 74 4.16 10.10 -2.94
C LEU A 74 5.38 10.98 -2.67
N SER A 75 6.17 11.33 -3.68
CA SER A 75 7.32 12.23 -3.48
C SER A 75 6.88 13.63 -3.09
N SER A 76 5.76 14.12 -3.63
CA SER A 76 5.19 15.41 -3.24
C SER A 76 4.69 15.41 -1.80
N VAL A 77 4.01 14.34 -1.38
CA VAL A 77 3.52 14.21 0.01
C VAL A 77 4.69 14.09 0.99
N ALA A 78 5.75 13.35 0.63
CA ALA A 78 6.97 13.29 1.42
C ALA A 78 7.67 14.67 1.50
N ALA A 79 7.74 15.39 0.37
CA ALA A 79 8.31 16.73 0.32
C ALA A 79 7.52 17.73 1.16
N LEU A 80 6.19 17.66 1.16
CA LEU A 80 5.33 18.48 2.01
C LEU A 80 5.70 18.27 3.48
N ALA A 81 5.78 17.02 3.95
CA ALA A 81 6.14 16.72 5.34
C ALA A 81 7.49 17.31 5.75
N LEU A 82 8.48 17.19 4.86
CA LEU A 82 9.82 17.69 5.13
C LEU A 82 9.91 19.23 5.02
N SER A 83 9.14 19.85 4.13
CA SER A 83 9.01 21.32 4.06
C SER A 83 8.28 21.89 5.27
N THR A 84 7.34 21.16 5.87
CA THR A 84 6.68 21.56 7.12
C THR A 84 7.63 21.50 8.32
N LEU A 85 8.64 20.61 8.28
CA LEU A 85 9.73 20.57 9.27
C LEU A 85 10.76 21.68 9.04
N PHE A 86 11.09 21.93 7.77
CA PHE A 86 12.09 22.91 7.36
C PHE A 86 11.49 23.88 6.33
N PRO A 87 10.81 24.96 6.77
CA PRO A 87 10.09 25.88 5.90
C PRO A 87 10.93 26.56 4.82
N ALA A 88 12.25 26.60 4.99
CA ALA A 88 13.20 27.13 4.00
C ALA A 88 13.34 26.22 2.76
N LEU A 89 12.89 24.96 2.82
CA LEU A 89 13.03 24.02 1.72
C LEU A 89 11.83 24.10 0.75
N PRO A 90 12.07 24.40 -0.54
CA PRO A 90 10.98 24.45 -1.51
C PRO A 90 10.44 23.05 -1.82
N VAL A 91 9.11 22.90 -1.80
CA VAL A 91 8.42 21.60 -1.96
C VAL A 91 8.77 20.90 -3.28
N ARG A 92 8.76 21.64 -4.39
CA ARG A 92 8.94 21.04 -5.74
C ARG A 92 10.34 20.44 -5.95
N PRO A 93 11.46 21.18 -5.74
CA PRO A 93 12.80 20.59 -5.82
C PRO A 93 12.99 19.43 -4.85
N LEU A 94 12.42 19.52 -3.66
CA LEU A 94 12.50 18.45 -2.66
C LEU A 94 11.79 17.17 -3.11
N ALA A 95 10.60 17.30 -3.72
CA ALA A 95 9.87 16.16 -4.30
C ALA A 95 10.67 15.50 -5.43
N VAL A 96 11.34 16.28 -6.26
CA VAL A 96 12.24 15.78 -7.31
C VAL A 96 13.40 14.99 -6.68
N VAL A 97 14.08 15.56 -5.68
CA VAL A 97 15.19 14.89 -4.99
C VAL A 97 14.73 13.59 -4.34
N ILE A 98 13.61 13.58 -3.63
CA ILE A 98 13.05 12.39 -2.98
C ILE A 98 12.73 11.29 -4.00
N ALA A 99 12.12 11.66 -5.15
CA ALA A 99 11.84 10.72 -6.23
C ALA A 99 13.12 10.12 -6.81
N LEU A 100 14.13 10.96 -7.09
CA LEU A 100 15.40 10.52 -7.66
C LEU A 100 16.20 9.64 -6.70
N VAL A 101 16.25 9.98 -5.41
CA VAL A 101 16.90 9.16 -4.38
C VAL A 101 16.20 7.81 -4.25
N SER A 102 14.87 7.80 -4.24
CA SER A 102 14.08 6.57 -4.17
C SER A 102 14.31 5.67 -5.39
N ALA A 103 14.33 6.26 -6.59
CA ALA A 103 14.66 5.56 -7.83
C ALA A 103 16.11 5.04 -7.81
N GLY A 104 17.07 5.85 -7.34
CA GLY A 104 18.47 5.49 -7.21
C GLY A 104 18.67 4.27 -6.31
N LEU A 105 18.01 4.23 -5.16
CA LEU A 105 18.05 3.09 -4.24
C LEU A 105 17.56 1.79 -4.89
N VAL A 106 16.47 1.87 -5.68
CA VAL A 106 15.94 0.72 -6.44
C VAL A 106 16.87 0.35 -7.60
N TYR A 107 17.50 1.34 -8.25
CA TYR A 107 18.41 1.16 -9.39
C TYR A 107 19.69 0.40 -9.02
N VAL A 108 20.18 0.51 -7.77
CA VAL A 108 21.34 -0.26 -7.28
C VAL A 108 21.17 -1.77 -7.53
N GLY A 109 19.92 -2.26 -7.53
CA GLY A 109 19.59 -3.61 -7.94
C GLY A 109 20.20 -4.70 -7.04
N ARG A 110 20.27 -4.42 -5.74
CA ARG A 110 20.70 -5.35 -4.69
C ARG A 110 19.53 -5.57 -3.75
N TYR A 111 18.85 -6.71 -3.87
CA TYR A 111 17.70 -7.05 -3.03
C TYR A 111 18.04 -7.02 -1.52
N THR A 112 19.21 -7.51 -1.11
CA THR A 112 19.64 -7.49 0.29
C THR A 112 19.79 -6.07 0.87
N LEU A 113 20.25 -5.11 0.05
CA LEU A 113 20.31 -3.70 0.46
C LEU A 113 18.90 -3.13 0.58
N PHE A 114 18.06 -3.37 -0.43
CA PHE A 114 16.66 -2.94 -0.42
C PHE A 114 15.91 -3.47 0.81
N GLU A 115 16.01 -4.77 1.10
CA GLU A 115 15.36 -5.39 2.25
C GLU A 115 15.84 -4.79 3.59
N ARG A 116 17.15 -4.55 3.74
CA ARG A 116 17.72 -3.91 4.95
C ARG A 116 17.23 -2.48 5.13
N VAL A 117 17.23 -1.68 4.07
CA VAL A 117 16.74 -0.29 4.13
C VAL A 117 15.25 -0.24 4.44
N MET A 118 14.45 -1.09 3.78
CA MET A 118 13.01 -1.19 4.04
C MET A 118 12.70 -1.65 5.45
N SER A 119 13.48 -2.60 5.99
CA SER A 119 13.37 -3.05 7.38
C SER A 119 13.70 -1.92 8.37
N GLY A 120 14.74 -1.12 8.08
CA GLY A 120 15.09 0.07 8.85
C GLY A 120 13.98 1.11 8.85
N PHE A 121 13.40 1.42 7.68
CA PHE A 121 12.24 2.32 7.60
C PHE A 121 11.03 1.77 8.36
N MET A 122 10.78 0.46 8.27
CA MET A 122 9.69 -0.19 8.99
C MET A 122 9.85 -0.05 10.51
N LEU A 123 11.04 -0.32 11.04
CA LEU A 123 11.32 -0.18 12.45
C LEU A 123 11.19 1.28 12.91
N ALA A 124 11.86 2.21 12.20
CA ALA A 124 11.87 3.62 12.57
C ALA A 124 10.47 4.24 12.55
N LYS A 125 9.68 4.01 11.49
CA LYS A 125 8.30 4.52 11.41
C LYS A 125 7.40 3.88 12.46
N PHE A 126 7.60 2.60 12.76
CA PHE A 126 6.81 1.89 13.76
C PHE A 126 7.07 2.44 15.16
N VAL A 127 8.34 2.53 15.56
CA VAL A 127 8.73 3.11 16.86
C VAL A 127 8.25 4.54 16.98
N GLY A 128 8.44 5.38 15.95
CA GLY A 128 7.97 6.77 15.97
C GLY A 128 6.46 6.89 16.18
N MET A 129 5.68 6.03 15.54
CA MET A 129 4.22 6.01 15.69
C MET A 129 3.78 5.46 17.06
N VAL A 130 4.47 4.45 17.60
CA VAL A 130 4.19 3.92 18.94
C VAL A 130 4.46 4.97 20.00
N VAL A 131 5.62 5.65 19.93
CA VAL A 131 5.95 6.74 20.86
C VAL A 131 4.89 7.84 20.79
N LEU A 132 4.47 8.23 19.58
CA LEU A 132 3.44 9.25 19.42
C LEU A 132 2.09 8.83 20.00
N ALA A 133 1.70 7.56 19.81
CA ALA A 133 0.47 7.03 20.40
C ALA A 133 0.54 7.02 21.93
N VAL A 134 1.68 6.63 22.52
CA VAL A 134 1.87 6.67 23.98
C VAL A 134 1.80 8.10 24.51
N VAL A 135 2.48 9.06 23.86
CA VAL A 135 2.41 10.48 24.25
C VAL A 135 0.97 10.99 24.17
N THR A 136 0.25 10.65 23.09
CA THR A 136 -1.16 11.04 22.93
C THR A 136 -2.03 10.45 24.06
N LEU A 137 -1.82 9.18 24.43
CA LEU A 137 -2.58 8.54 25.51
C LEU A 137 -2.32 9.16 26.88
N VAL A 138 -1.09 9.61 27.14
CA VAL A 138 -0.71 10.22 28.43
C VAL A 138 -1.23 11.65 28.56
N THR A 139 -1.27 12.40 27.45
CA THR A 139 -1.72 13.80 27.46
C THR A 139 -3.23 13.96 27.27
N MET A 140 -3.93 12.93 26.81
CA MET A 140 -5.37 12.98 26.56
C MET A 140 -6.17 13.09 27.87
N ASP A 141 -7.18 13.97 27.87
CA ASP A 141 -8.04 14.21 29.04
C ASP A 141 -8.95 13.03 29.42
N ASP A 142 -9.45 12.29 28.42
CA ASP A 142 -10.36 11.14 28.63
C ASP A 142 -9.89 9.86 27.90
N PRO A 143 -8.83 9.18 28.36
CA PRO A 143 -8.37 7.94 27.76
C PRO A 143 -9.42 6.80 27.87
N ALA A 144 -10.39 6.89 28.79
CA ALA A 144 -11.49 5.92 28.88
C ALA A 144 -12.47 6.07 27.70
N GLY A 145 -12.63 7.28 27.17
CA GLY A 145 -13.35 7.58 25.93
C GLY A 145 -12.85 6.81 24.69
N LEU A 146 -11.55 6.47 24.63
CA LEU A 146 -11.00 5.63 23.55
C LEU A 146 -11.52 4.19 23.62
N VAL A 147 -11.63 3.63 24.82
CA VAL A 147 -12.10 2.26 25.02
C VAL A 147 -13.60 2.17 24.75
N THR A 148 -14.36 3.17 25.18
CA THR A 148 -15.81 3.21 24.92
C THR A 148 -16.14 3.42 23.44
N SER A 149 -15.32 4.20 22.71
CA SER A 149 -15.45 4.36 21.26
C SER A 149 -15.01 3.15 20.44
N LEU A 150 -14.35 2.15 21.05
CA LEU A 150 -14.00 0.88 20.37
C LEU A 150 -15.23 0.02 20.05
N LYS A 151 -16.38 0.29 20.68
CA LYS A 151 -17.61 -0.47 20.46
C LYS A 151 -18.00 -0.39 18.97
N PRO A 152 -18.03 -1.52 18.23
CA PRO A 152 -18.30 -1.50 16.80
C PRO A 152 -19.63 -0.81 16.52
N ARG A 153 -19.59 0.23 15.69
CA ARG A 153 -20.78 0.92 15.19
C ARG A 153 -20.68 1.01 13.68
N LEU A 154 -21.79 0.73 13.02
CA LEU A 154 -21.96 1.01 11.61
C LEU A 154 -22.77 2.32 11.53
N PRO A 155 -22.20 3.43 11.09
CA PRO A 155 -22.93 4.69 10.97
C PRO A 155 -24.04 4.57 9.92
N ASP A 156 -25.25 5.04 10.25
CA ASP A 156 -26.39 5.00 9.34
C ASP A 156 -26.12 5.85 8.09
N GLY A 157 -26.32 5.26 6.90
CA GLY A 157 -26.09 5.94 5.61
C GLY A 157 -24.64 5.96 5.11
N ASP A 158 -23.67 5.46 5.88
CA ASP A 158 -22.23 5.64 5.59
C ASP A 158 -21.49 4.34 5.21
N MET A 159 -22.24 3.33 4.75
CA MET A 159 -21.69 2.03 4.36
C MET A 159 -20.56 2.15 3.32
N ILE A 160 -20.69 3.06 2.36
CA ILE A 160 -19.68 3.27 1.32
C ILE A 160 -18.36 3.76 1.94
N THR A 161 -18.42 4.66 2.92
CA THR A 161 -17.25 5.17 3.65
C THR A 161 -16.55 4.05 4.43
N VAL A 162 -17.32 3.17 5.08
CA VAL A 162 -16.78 1.99 5.78
C VAL A 162 -16.14 1.01 4.80
N LEU A 163 -16.80 0.71 3.68
CA LEU A 163 -16.23 -0.14 2.63
C LEU A 163 -14.95 0.46 2.03
N ALA A 164 -14.93 1.78 1.80
CA ALA A 164 -13.76 2.50 1.31
C ALA A 164 -12.60 2.47 2.31
N LEU A 165 -12.89 2.53 3.62
CA LEU A 165 -11.88 2.36 4.68
C LEU A 165 -11.29 0.94 4.66
N ILE A 166 -12.14 -0.09 4.59
CA ILE A 166 -11.71 -1.50 4.46
C ILE A 166 -10.85 -1.65 3.20
N GLY A 167 -11.30 -1.07 2.09
CA GLY A 167 -10.62 -1.12 0.80
C GLY A 167 -9.28 -0.39 0.79
N GLY A 168 -9.20 0.80 1.38
CA GLY A 168 -7.97 1.59 1.46
C GLY A 168 -6.90 0.97 2.34
N VAL A 169 -7.29 0.25 3.41
CA VAL A 169 -6.36 -0.52 4.25
C VAL A 169 -5.98 -1.84 3.59
N GLY A 170 -6.98 -2.55 3.04
CA GLY A 170 -6.84 -3.91 2.53
C GLY A 170 -6.24 -3.99 1.12
N GLY A 171 -6.38 -2.93 0.34
CA GLY A 171 -6.18 -2.95 -1.09
C GLY A 171 -4.99 -2.14 -1.57
N THR A 172 -3.95 -2.83 -2.05
CA THR A 172 -2.84 -2.17 -2.75
C THR A 172 -2.37 -3.03 -3.92
N ALA A 173 -2.18 -2.44 -5.10
CA ALA A 173 -1.66 -3.14 -6.27
C ALA A 173 -0.31 -3.85 -6.01
N GLY A 174 0.48 -3.35 -5.04
CA GLY A 174 1.74 -3.96 -4.62
C GLY A 174 1.62 -5.36 -4.01
N VAL A 175 0.42 -5.82 -3.63
CA VAL A 175 0.22 -7.20 -3.15
C VAL A 175 0.61 -8.23 -4.22
N ALA A 176 0.36 -7.93 -5.50
CA ALA A 176 0.77 -8.77 -6.63
C ALA A 176 2.29 -8.97 -6.70
N SER A 177 3.07 -8.03 -6.15
CA SER A 177 4.53 -8.06 -6.19
C SER A 177 5.15 -8.99 -5.15
N TYR A 178 4.37 -9.47 -4.18
CA TYR A 178 4.88 -10.36 -3.13
C TYR A 178 5.52 -11.62 -3.70
N SER A 179 5.01 -12.16 -4.81
CA SER A 179 5.61 -13.33 -5.48
C SER A 179 7.06 -13.08 -5.91
N TYR A 180 7.41 -11.84 -6.25
CA TYR A 180 8.78 -11.50 -6.65
C TYR A 180 9.73 -11.44 -5.46
N TRP A 181 9.27 -10.97 -4.31
CA TRP A 181 10.08 -10.99 -3.09
C TRP A 181 10.26 -12.40 -2.54
N VAL A 182 9.23 -13.25 -2.61
CA VAL A 182 9.34 -14.70 -2.31
C VAL A 182 10.40 -15.35 -3.21
N ARG A 183 10.39 -15.01 -4.50
CA ARG A 183 11.39 -15.46 -5.49
C ARG A 183 12.81 -14.97 -5.17
N GLU A 184 12.98 -13.69 -4.84
CA GLU A 184 14.28 -13.09 -4.48
C GLU A 184 14.85 -13.70 -3.20
N LYS A 185 14.00 -14.06 -2.24
CA LYS A 185 14.41 -14.82 -1.04
C LYS A 185 14.79 -16.27 -1.33
N GLY A 186 14.62 -16.74 -2.57
CA GLY A 186 14.92 -18.12 -2.96
C GLY A 186 13.97 -19.14 -2.33
N TRP A 187 12.81 -18.71 -1.82
CA TRP A 187 11.81 -19.60 -1.27
C TRP A 187 11.17 -20.39 -2.40
N ARG A 188 11.55 -21.66 -2.48
CA ARG A 188 11.14 -22.60 -3.52
C ARG A 188 10.59 -23.85 -2.85
N HIS A 189 9.53 -24.43 -3.40
CA HIS A 189 8.91 -25.66 -2.90
C HIS A 189 8.09 -25.49 -1.61
N ARG A 190 7.39 -26.57 -1.26
CA ARG A 190 6.40 -26.64 -0.17
C ARG A 190 6.95 -26.34 1.21
N SER A 191 8.22 -26.66 1.46
CA SER A 191 8.87 -26.52 2.78
C SER A 191 8.87 -25.07 3.27
N TRP A 192 8.82 -24.09 2.37
CA TRP A 192 8.77 -22.67 2.72
C TRP A 192 7.37 -22.13 2.98
N LEU A 193 6.30 -22.90 2.74
CA LEU A 193 4.92 -22.44 2.99
C LEU A 193 4.70 -21.99 4.45
N PRO A 194 5.12 -22.74 5.49
CA PRO A 194 4.97 -22.29 6.87
C PRO A 194 5.75 -21.02 7.17
N VAL A 195 6.99 -20.92 6.64
CA VAL A 195 7.86 -19.75 6.83
C VAL A 195 7.26 -18.51 6.17
N MET A 196 6.79 -18.62 4.92
CA MET A 196 6.13 -17.55 4.20
C MET A 196 4.86 -17.07 4.92
N ARG A 197 4.07 -18.00 5.46
CA ARG A 197 2.87 -17.67 6.25
C ARG A 197 3.21 -16.95 7.54
N ALA A 198 4.26 -17.38 8.24
CA ALA A 198 4.73 -16.74 9.46
C ALA A 198 5.27 -15.32 9.18
N ASP A 199 6.11 -15.17 8.15
CA ASP A 199 6.64 -13.88 7.68
C ASP A 199 5.52 -12.89 7.34
N SER A 200 4.54 -13.36 6.55
CA SER A 200 3.35 -12.56 6.23
C SER A 200 2.53 -12.24 7.48
N ALA A 201 2.27 -13.22 8.35
CA ALA A 201 1.43 -13.02 9.53
C ALA A 201 2.04 -12.01 10.50
N VAL A 202 3.35 -12.11 10.77
CA VAL A 202 4.08 -11.14 11.60
C VAL A 202 4.05 -9.75 10.97
N SER A 203 4.33 -9.65 9.66
CA SER A 203 4.31 -8.37 8.94
C SER A 203 2.95 -7.68 9.03
N TYR A 204 1.86 -8.43 8.87
CA TYR A 204 0.50 -7.89 8.95
C TYR A 204 0.03 -7.63 10.38
N ALA A 205 0.51 -8.38 11.38
CA ALA A 205 0.27 -8.07 12.79
C ALA A 205 0.93 -6.75 13.21
N VAL A 206 2.20 -6.53 12.82
CA VAL A 206 2.89 -5.26 13.05
C VAL A 206 2.21 -4.12 12.29
N THR A 207 1.72 -4.37 11.07
CA THR A 207 0.95 -3.39 10.30
C THR A 207 -0.36 -3.04 11.00
N PHE A 208 -1.09 -4.02 11.55
CA PHE A 208 -2.31 -3.76 12.30
C PHE A 208 -2.02 -2.90 13.53
N LEU A 209 -1.00 -3.26 14.31
CA LEU A 209 -0.58 -2.48 15.48
C LEU A 209 -0.18 -1.05 15.11
N PHE A 210 0.54 -0.86 14.00
CA PHE A 210 0.86 0.47 13.47
C PHE A 210 -0.41 1.29 13.18
N VAL A 211 -1.44 0.67 12.61
CA VAL A 211 -2.72 1.33 12.33
C VAL A 211 -3.49 1.63 13.61
N VAL A 212 -3.44 0.75 14.61
CA VAL A 212 -4.01 1.02 15.94
C VAL A 212 -3.35 2.27 16.53
N CYS A 213 -2.02 2.35 16.56
CA CYS A 213 -1.30 3.53 17.03
C CYS A 213 -1.68 4.78 16.24
N THR A 214 -1.76 4.69 14.92
CA THR A 214 -2.20 5.81 14.07
C THR A 214 -3.63 6.26 14.41
N SER A 215 -4.53 5.32 14.72
CA SER A 215 -5.93 5.63 15.02
C SER A 215 -6.10 6.25 16.41
N ILE A 216 -5.27 5.83 17.38
CA ILE A 216 -5.18 6.48 18.70
C ILE A 216 -4.76 7.94 18.53
N VAL A 217 -3.68 8.19 17.78
CA VAL A 217 -3.20 9.54 17.47
C VAL A 217 -4.30 10.35 16.76
N GLY A 218 -4.92 9.79 15.72
CA GLY A 218 -5.99 10.46 14.99
C GLY A 218 -7.22 10.78 15.86
N THR A 219 -7.61 9.87 16.74
CA THR A 219 -8.77 10.07 17.62
C THR A 219 -8.47 11.14 18.66
N GLY A 220 -7.34 11.03 19.37
CA GLY A 220 -6.99 11.97 20.44
C GLY A 220 -6.81 13.41 19.96
N LEU A 221 -6.45 13.62 18.69
CA LEU A 221 -6.16 14.95 18.15
C LEU A 221 -7.29 15.56 17.31
N LEU A 222 -8.13 14.74 16.68
CA LEU A 222 -9.06 15.23 15.65
C LEU A 222 -10.51 14.89 15.96
N TYR A 223 -10.78 13.82 16.70
CA TYR A 223 -12.14 13.38 16.97
C TYR A 223 -12.86 14.38 17.88
N GLY A 224 -14.03 14.86 17.45
CA GLY A 224 -14.78 15.90 18.17
C GLY A 224 -14.28 17.34 17.95
N SER A 225 -13.18 17.55 17.21
CA SER A 225 -12.64 18.89 16.93
C SER A 225 -13.36 19.63 15.78
N GLY A 226 -14.25 18.95 15.06
CA GLY A 226 -14.93 19.48 13.86
C GLY A 226 -14.02 19.64 12.62
N ARG A 227 -12.73 19.28 12.72
CA ARG A 227 -11.76 19.37 11.62
C ARG A 227 -11.79 18.09 10.79
N THR A 228 -12.15 18.20 9.51
CA THR A 228 -12.07 17.09 8.55
C THR A 228 -10.77 17.13 7.76
N ILE A 229 -10.19 15.96 7.49
CA ILE A 229 -9.01 15.86 6.61
C ILE A 229 -9.48 15.94 5.15
N THR A 230 -9.68 17.15 4.64
CA THR A 230 -10.07 17.39 3.24
C THR A 230 -9.16 18.41 2.58
N GLY A 231 -8.56 18.08 1.44
CA GLY A 231 -7.83 19.03 0.58
C GLY A 231 -6.30 19.04 0.73
N ASN A 232 -5.67 20.04 0.09
CA ASN A 232 -4.21 20.25 0.04
C ASN A 232 -3.58 20.55 1.41
N ASP A 233 -4.36 21.06 2.37
CA ASP A 233 -3.88 21.43 3.71
C ASP A 233 -3.91 20.27 4.70
N GLY A 234 -4.30 19.06 4.28
CA GLY A 234 -4.53 17.93 5.16
C GLY A 234 -3.34 17.54 6.04
N LEU A 235 -2.09 17.79 5.61
CA LEU A 235 -0.91 17.53 6.45
C LEU A 235 -0.63 18.66 7.45
N ALA A 236 -0.84 19.92 7.05
CA ALA A 236 -0.70 21.08 7.94
C ALA A 236 -1.80 21.07 9.02
N ALA A 237 -3.03 20.75 8.61
CA ALA A 237 -4.18 20.55 9.49
C ALA A 237 -3.97 19.42 10.53
N LEU A 238 -3.05 18.49 10.26
CA LEU A 238 -2.64 17.44 11.21
C LEU A 238 -1.45 17.84 12.08
N ALA A 239 -0.49 18.59 11.52
CA ALA A 239 0.77 18.89 12.19
C ALA A 239 0.70 20.10 13.14
N GLU A 240 -0.16 21.08 12.86
CA GLU A 240 -0.33 22.26 13.72
C GLU A 240 -0.99 21.93 15.08
N PRO A 241 -2.11 21.17 15.14
CA PRO A 241 -2.73 20.80 16.42
C PRO A 241 -1.79 19.96 17.26
N LEU A 242 -1.06 19.04 16.62
CA LEU A 242 -0.01 18.25 17.26
C LEU A 242 1.06 19.10 17.95
N GLY A 243 1.45 20.22 17.34
CA GLY A 243 2.41 21.14 17.93
C GLY A 243 1.84 21.97 19.08
N ALA A 244 0.55 22.33 18.99
CA ALA A 244 -0.14 23.11 20.02
C ALA A 244 -0.43 22.27 21.27
N ASP A 245 -0.92 21.04 21.09
CA ASP A 245 -1.46 20.21 22.17
C ASP A 245 -0.38 19.30 22.78
N LEU A 246 0.54 18.78 21.96
CA LEU A 246 1.58 17.82 22.40
C LEU A 246 3.01 18.40 22.35
N GLY A 247 3.15 19.66 21.95
CA GLY A 247 4.43 20.38 21.89
C GLY A 247 5.26 20.13 20.63
N SER A 248 6.34 20.90 20.50
CA SER A 248 7.19 20.92 19.29
C SER A 248 7.85 19.57 18.99
N VAL A 249 8.20 18.79 20.01
CA VAL A 249 8.84 17.47 19.85
C VAL A 249 7.88 16.47 19.21
N ALA A 250 6.62 16.43 19.65
CA ALA A 250 5.61 15.53 19.10
C ALA A 250 5.29 15.86 17.64
N ARG A 251 5.23 17.15 17.30
CA ARG A 251 5.09 17.62 15.91
C ARG A 251 6.25 17.14 15.03
N VAL A 252 7.49 17.29 15.49
CA VAL A 252 8.68 16.85 14.72
C VAL A 252 8.66 15.33 14.54
N LEU A 253 8.35 14.58 15.60
CA LEU A 253 8.26 13.12 15.55
C LEU A 253 7.16 12.64 14.60
N PHE A 254 5.98 13.27 14.62
CA PHE A 254 4.88 12.95 13.71
C PHE A 254 5.27 13.18 12.25
N LEU A 255 5.78 14.38 11.93
CA LEU A 255 6.17 14.74 10.56
C LEU A 255 7.32 13.86 10.06
N GLY A 256 8.31 13.58 10.91
CA GLY A 256 9.40 12.65 10.59
C GLY A 256 8.92 11.22 10.35
N THR A 257 7.98 10.74 11.19
CA THR A 257 7.35 9.43 11.01
C THR A 257 6.53 9.37 9.72
N PHE A 258 5.73 10.39 9.44
CA PHE A 258 4.95 10.52 8.21
C PHE A 258 5.84 10.56 6.97
N PHE A 259 6.96 11.28 7.03
CA PHE A 259 7.98 11.28 5.99
C PHE A 259 8.54 9.87 5.75
N LEU A 260 8.90 9.12 6.80
CA LEU A 260 9.38 7.74 6.65
C LEU A 260 8.31 6.78 6.11
N VAL A 261 7.05 6.95 6.49
CA VAL A 261 5.91 6.18 5.95
C VAL A 261 5.79 6.40 4.43
N THR A 262 5.84 7.66 4.00
CA THR A 262 5.68 8.04 2.58
C THR A 262 6.90 7.67 1.75
N LEU A 263 8.12 7.90 2.28
CA LEU A 263 9.36 7.50 1.63
C LEU A 263 9.46 5.97 1.45
N SER A 264 9.14 5.19 2.49
CA SER A 264 9.16 3.72 2.39
C SER A 264 8.12 3.21 1.40
N ALA A 265 6.92 3.81 1.35
CA ALA A 265 5.92 3.48 0.34
C ALA A 265 6.40 3.81 -1.08
N LEU A 266 7.07 4.96 -1.28
CA LEU A 266 7.63 5.34 -2.57
C LEU A 266 8.69 4.34 -3.05
N VAL A 267 9.68 4.04 -2.22
CA VAL A 267 10.78 3.09 -2.51
C VAL A 267 10.24 1.68 -2.80
N GLY A 268 9.40 1.15 -1.91
CA GLY A 268 8.79 -0.17 -2.07
C GLY A 268 7.87 -0.23 -3.31
N GLY A 269 7.14 0.84 -3.58
CA GLY A 269 6.29 0.98 -4.75
C GLY A 269 7.05 1.00 -6.06
N PHE A 270 8.15 1.77 -6.17
CA PHE A 270 9.00 1.74 -7.35
C PHE A 270 9.54 0.35 -7.63
N ASN A 271 10.06 -0.35 -6.62
CA ASN A 271 10.52 -1.72 -6.78
C ASN A 271 9.41 -2.65 -7.27
N SER A 272 8.24 -2.59 -6.63
CA SER A 272 7.03 -3.34 -6.99
C SER A 272 6.58 -3.07 -8.44
N LEU A 273 6.43 -1.81 -8.82
CA LEU A 273 6.00 -1.40 -10.16
C LEU A 273 6.99 -1.85 -11.24
N CYS A 274 8.30 -1.71 -10.98
CA CYS A 274 9.34 -2.12 -11.92
C CYS A 274 9.32 -3.64 -12.15
N TYR A 275 9.12 -4.43 -11.09
CA TYR A 275 8.93 -5.87 -11.23
C TYR A 275 7.67 -6.20 -12.05
N LEU A 276 6.52 -5.63 -11.69
CA LEU A 276 5.26 -5.88 -12.40
C LEU A 276 5.34 -5.52 -13.89
N LEU A 277 5.94 -4.37 -14.24
CA LEU A 277 6.13 -3.94 -15.62
C LEU A 277 7.11 -4.85 -16.38
N SER A 278 8.25 -5.18 -15.77
CA SER A 278 9.25 -6.05 -16.39
C SER A 278 8.70 -7.44 -16.65
N ASP A 279 7.94 -7.99 -15.69
CA ASP A 279 7.36 -9.32 -15.83
C ASP A 279 6.20 -9.36 -16.82
N SER A 280 5.40 -8.30 -16.85
CA SER A 280 4.34 -8.17 -17.84
C SER A 280 4.93 -8.06 -19.24
N LEU A 281 5.98 -7.24 -19.43
CA LEU A 281 6.67 -7.14 -20.72
C LEU A 281 7.31 -8.48 -21.13
N ARG A 282 7.97 -9.17 -20.20
CA ARG A 282 8.53 -10.52 -20.41
C ARG A 282 7.44 -11.50 -20.85
N THR A 283 6.33 -11.52 -20.10
CA THR A 283 5.20 -12.41 -20.34
C THR A 283 4.56 -12.12 -21.70
N LEU A 284 4.42 -10.85 -22.09
CA LEU A 284 3.91 -10.44 -23.40
C LEU A 284 4.81 -10.90 -24.54
N ARG A 285 6.14 -10.82 -24.37
CA ARG A 285 7.14 -11.33 -25.31
C ARG A 285 7.21 -12.86 -25.40
N GLY A 286 6.44 -13.57 -24.57
CA GLY A 286 6.42 -15.04 -24.56
C GLY A 286 7.69 -15.67 -24.00
N VAL A 287 8.49 -14.92 -23.24
CA VAL A 287 9.73 -15.44 -22.65
C VAL A 287 9.38 -16.40 -21.49
N PRO A 288 9.87 -17.65 -21.51
CA PRO A 288 9.60 -18.64 -20.47
C PRO A 288 10.06 -18.21 -19.08
N ASP A 289 9.49 -18.80 -18.02
CA ASP A 289 9.85 -18.44 -16.63
C ASP A 289 11.29 -18.83 -16.26
N ALA A 290 11.84 -19.87 -16.91
CA ALA A 290 13.23 -20.27 -16.76
C ALA A 290 14.22 -19.12 -17.04
N ASP A 291 13.89 -18.24 -18.00
CA ASP A 291 14.70 -17.08 -18.38
C ASP A 291 14.22 -15.77 -17.75
N ALA A 292 13.28 -15.83 -16.79
CA ALA A 292 12.67 -14.64 -16.23
C ALA A 292 13.67 -13.75 -15.51
N GLU A 293 14.70 -14.32 -14.89
CA GLU A 293 15.68 -13.54 -14.13
C GLU A 293 16.41 -12.53 -15.02
N ARG A 294 16.76 -12.93 -16.24
CA ARG A 294 17.47 -12.08 -17.22
C ARG A 294 16.61 -10.93 -17.74
N HIS A 295 15.29 -11.06 -17.68
CA HIS A 295 14.34 -10.13 -18.28
C HIS A 295 13.54 -9.31 -17.26
N MET A 296 13.58 -9.72 -15.99
CA MET A 296 12.77 -9.15 -14.92
C MET A 296 13.57 -8.80 -13.66
N GLY A 297 14.71 -9.48 -13.41
CA GLY A 297 15.51 -9.24 -12.21
C GLY A 297 16.00 -7.80 -12.11
N GLN A 298 16.38 -7.35 -10.91
CA GLN A 298 16.69 -5.92 -10.66
C GLN A 298 17.85 -5.37 -11.50
N ARG A 299 18.72 -6.25 -12.02
CA ARG A 299 19.84 -5.89 -12.91
C ARG A 299 19.50 -5.98 -14.39
N SER A 300 18.32 -6.49 -14.73
CA SER A 300 17.86 -6.62 -16.11
C SER A 300 17.66 -5.25 -16.75
N ARG A 301 17.83 -5.18 -18.08
CA ARG A 301 17.61 -3.95 -18.85
C ARG A 301 16.16 -3.44 -18.71
N PRO A 302 15.11 -4.28 -18.82
CA PRO A 302 13.73 -3.82 -18.67
C PRO A 302 13.47 -3.20 -17.30
N PHE A 303 13.92 -3.84 -16.22
CA PHE A 303 13.74 -3.32 -14.86
C PHE A 303 14.35 -1.94 -14.69
N ARG A 304 15.60 -1.76 -15.13
CA ARG A 304 16.30 -0.47 -15.07
C ARG A 304 15.65 0.62 -15.91
N LEU A 305 15.13 0.28 -17.08
CA LEU A 305 14.35 1.21 -17.91
C LEU A 305 13.06 1.62 -17.19
N PHE A 306 12.38 0.70 -16.51
CA PHE A 306 11.19 1.03 -15.74
C PHE A 306 11.48 1.85 -14.47
N VAL A 307 12.66 1.69 -13.86
CA VAL A 307 13.11 2.59 -12.78
C VAL A 307 13.31 4.00 -13.32
N LEU A 308 13.98 4.15 -14.47
CA LEU A 308 14.15 5.45 -15.13
C LEU A 308 12.81 6.06 -15.54
N TYR A 309 11.89 5.24 -16.08
CA TYR A 309 10.52 5.65 -16.37
C TYR A 309 9.83 6.21 -15.13
N CYS A 310 9.85 5.49 -14.00
CA CYS A 310 9.25 5.97 -12.75
C CYS A 310 9.90 7.29 -12.30
N ALA A 311 11.23 7.42 -12.39
CA ALA A 311 11.94 8.63 -12.03
C ALA A 311 11.54 9.83 -12.92
N VAL A 312 11.64 9.68 -14.24
CA VAL A 312 11.35 10.74 -15.22
C VAL A 312 9.90 11.18 -15.13
N THR A 313 8.97 10.24 -15.03
CA THR A 313 7.54 10.54 -14.93
C THR A 313 7.20 11.21 -13.61
N SER A 314 7.81 10.79 -12.49
CA SER A 314 7.68 11.48 -11.21
C SER A 314 8.12 12.93 -11.30
N VAL A 315 9.26 13.19 -11.95
CA VAL A 315 9.79 14.54 -12.14
C VAL A 315 8.85 15.35 -13.03
N ALA A 316 8.49 14.83 -14.21
CA ALA A 316 7.62 15.51 -15.16
C ALA A 316 6.24 15.87 -14.57
N VAL A 317 5.60 14.91 -13.90
CA VAL A 317 4.26 15.10 -13.29
C VAL A 317 4.31 16.05 -12.09
N THR A 318 5.42 16.11 -11.35
CA THR A 318 5.61 17.09 -10.27
C THR A 318 5.49 18.54 -10.78
N PHE A 319 5.88 18.82 -12.03
CA PHE A 319 5.74 20.15 -12.63
C PHE A 319 4.32 20.46 -13.13
N VAL A 320 3.44 19.46 -13.26
CA VAL A 320 2.04 19.66 -13.66
C VAL A 320 1.18 20.23 -12.52
N GLY A 321 1.65 20.13 -11.27
CA GLY A 321 1.29 21.10 -10.22
C GLY A 321 0.07 20.81 -9.34
N ARG A 322 -0.37 19.56 -9.12
CA ARG A 322 -1.47 19.23 -8.17
C ARG A 322 -1.29 17.90 -7.43
N PRO A 323 -0.62 17.86 -6.26
CA PRO A 323 -0.25 16.62 -5.58
C PRO A 323 -1.44 15.81 -5.04
N VAL A 324 -2.47 16.44 -4.47
CA VAL A 324 -3.62 15.73 -3.88
C VAL A 324 -4.52 15.07 -4.93
N PRO A 325 -4.94 15.75 -6.02
CA PRO A 325 -5.67 15.08 -7.09
C PRO A 325 -4.92 13.87 -7.67
N LEU A 326 -3.59 13.95 -7.80
CA LEU A 326 -2.78 12.81 -8.25
C LEU A 326 -2.88 11.60 -7.30
N VAL A 327 -2.91 11.86 -5.98
CA VAL A 327 -3.12 10.83 -4.96
C VAL A 327 -4.48 10.15 -5.12
N LEU A 328 -5.54 10.95 -5.27
CA LEU A 328 -6.90 10.44 -5.39
C LEU A 328 -7.10 9.66 -6.70
N THR A 329 -6.60 10.19 -7.82
CA THR A 329 -6.67 9.52 -9.12
C THR A 329 -5.90 8.20 -9.13
N TYR A 330 -4.70 8.13 -8.53
CA TYR A 330 -4.00 6.84 -8.46
C TYR A 330 -4.76 5.85 -7.58
N ALA A 331 -5.32 6.28 -6.44
CA ALA A 331 -6.04 5.39 -5.53
C ALA A 331 -7.27 4.80 -6.21
N ALA A 332 -8.00 5.65 -6.95
CA ALA A 332 -9.15 5.27 -7.75
C ALA A 332 -8.79 4.20 -8.79
N VAL A 333 -7.78 4.46 -9.62
CA VAL A 333 -7.29 3.48 -10.63
C VAL A 333 -6.79 2.22 -9.93
N GLY A 334 -6.01 2.36 -8.85
CA GLY A 334 -5.46 1.29 -8.01
C GLY A 334 -6.48 0.23 -7.58
N SER A 335 -7.69 0.66 -7.26
CA SER A 335 -8.77 -0.21 -6.78
C SER A 335 -9.23 -1.26 -7.79
N LEU A 336 -9.09 -0.99 -9.10
CA LEU A 336 -9.61 -1.83 -10.18
C LEU A 336 -8.88 -3.17 -10.34
N VAL A 337 -7.64 -3.29 -9.84
CA VAL A 337 -6.83 -4.51 -9.99
C VAL A 337 -7.12 -5.57 -8.94
N LEU A 338 -7.62 -5.17 -7.77
CA LEU A 338 -7.81 -6.09 -6.65
C LEU A 338 -8.93 -7.12 -6.85
N PRO A 339 -10.08 -6.78 -7.49
CA PRO A 339 -11.08 -7.77 -7.89
C PRO A 339 -10.50 -8.79 -8.86
N LEU A 340 -9.71 -8.31 -9.84
CA LEU A 340 -9.08 -9.19 -10.81
C LEU A 340 -8.07 -10.13 -10.17
N LEU A 341 -7.24 -9.64 -9.24
CA LEU A 341 -6.29 -10.47 -8.50
C LEU A 341 -6.99 -11.48 -7.59
N SER A 342 -7.98 -11.05 -6.80
CA SER A 342 -8.72 -11.94 -5.90
C SER A 342 -9.49 -13.02 -6.66
N GLY A 343 -10.16 -12.66 -7.77
CA GLY A 343 -10.83 -13.61 -8.66
C GLY A 343 -9.85 -14.59 -9.30
N ALA A 344 -8.69 -14.12 -9.77
CA ALA A 344 -7.65 -15.00 -10.28
C ALA A 344 -7.15 -15.98 -9.21
N LEU A 345 -6.91 -15.53 -7.98
CA LEU A 345 -6.50 -16.42 -6.87
C LEU A 345 -7.57 -17.45 -6.53
N LEU A 346 -8.86 -17.08 -6.57
CA LEU A 346 -9.97 -18.02 -6.38
C LEU A 346 -9.97 -19.11 -7.45
N VAL A 347 -9.78 -18.75 -8.72
CA VAL A 347 -9.79 -19.71 -9.82
C VAL A 347 -8.52 -20.57 -9.80
N LEU A 348 -7.35 -19.93 -9.76
CA LEU A 348 -6.06 -20.61 -9.91
C LEU A 348 -5.75 -21.53 -8.73
N LEU A 349 -6.02 -21.12 -7.49
CA LEU A 349 -5.74 -21.94 -6.31
C LEU A 349 -6.81 -23.00 -6.02
N ASN A 350 -7.92 -23.04 -6.77
CA ASN A 350 -8.91 -24.13 -6.68
C ASN A 350 -8.81 -25.14 -7.84
N ARG A 351 -7.83 -25.00 -8.74
CA ARG A 351 -7.68 -25.95 -9.85
C ARG A 351 -7.33 -27.35 -9.35
N ARG A 352 -7.80 -28.37 -10.10
CA ARG A 352 -7.64 -29.79 -9.76
C ARG A 352 -6.24 -30.34 -10.05
N ASP A 353 -5.45 -29.65 -10.86
CA ASP A 353 -4.05 -29.97 -11.17
C ASP A 353 -3.09 -29.61 -10.02
N LEU A 354 -3.44 -28.65 -9.16
CA LEU A 354 -2.64 -28.30 -7.99
C LEU A 354 -2.73 -29.36 -6.88
N ALA A 355 -1.63 -29.62 -6.19
CA ALA A 355 -1.64 -30.53 -5.04
C ALA A 355 -2.57 -29.99 -3.93
N PRO A 356 -3.35 -30.85 -3.23
CA PRO A 356 -4.35 -30.42 -2.24
C PRO A 356 -3.82 -29.50 -1.13
N SER A 357 -2.53 -29.59 -0.80
CA SER A 357 -1.89 -28.75 0.22
C SER A 357 -1.80 -27.27 -0.15
N TYR A 358 -1.80 -26.94 -1.44
CA TYR A 358 -1.74 -25.56 -1.93
C TYR A 358 -3.12 -24.97 -2.22
N ARG A 359 -4.16 -25.82 -2.25
CA ARG A 359 -5.50 -25.38 -2.62
C ARG A 359 -6.10 -24.50 -1.55
N ASN A 360 -7.01 -23.63 -1.97
CA ASN A 360 -7.78 -22.83 -1.02
C ASN A 360 -8.63 -23.77 -0.14
N LYS A 361 -8.57 -23.52 1.17
CA LYS A 361 -9.53 -24.08 2.14
C LYS A 361 -10.77 -23.19 2.20
N THR A 362 -11.80 -23.64 2.92
CA THR A 362 -13.05 -22.90 3.12
C THR A 362 -12.82 -21.46 3.57
N VAL A 363 -11.96 -21.24 4.58
CA VAL A 363 -11.63 -19.89 5.08
C VAL A 363 -11.01 -19.01 3.99
N SER A 364 -10.03 -19.54 3.24
CA SER A 364 -9.42 -18.79 2.13
C SER A 364 -10.43 -18.47 1.03
N ASN A 365 -11.33 -19.39 0.69
CA ASN A 365 -12.36 -19.15 -0.31
C ASN A 365 -13.36 -18.07 0.13
N VAL A 366 -13.80 -18.10 1.39
CA VAL A 366 -14.70 -17.07 1.94
C VAL A 366 -14.03 -15.71 1.94
N LEU A 367 -12.78 -15.61 2.43
CA LEU A 367 -12.05 -14.34 2.51
C LEU A 367 -11.69 -13.77 1.12
N LEU A 368 -11.28 -14.61 0.17
CA LEU A 368 -11.00 -14.18 -1.20
C LEU A 368 -12.28 -13.80 -1.94
N SER A 369 -13.39 -14.50 -1.73
CA SER A 369 -14.71 -14.14 -2.29
C SER A 369 -15.20 -12.82 -1.70
N SER A 370 -15.03 -12.62 -0.40
CA SER A 370 -15.34 -11.35 0.27
C SER A 370 -14.50 -10.22 -0.29
N SER A 371 -13.20 -10.46 -0.52
CA SER A 371 -12.30 -9.50 -1.18
C SER A 371 -12.80 -9.17 -2.59
N PHE A 372 -13.14 -10.19 -3.38
CA PHE A 372 -13.64 -10.02 -4.74
C PHE A 372 -14.90 -9.14 -4.79
N VAL A 373 -15.88 -9.42 -3.93
CA VAL A 373 -17.12 -8.63 -3.85
C VAL A 373 -16.84 -7.22 -3.35
N LEU A 374 -16.10 -7.07 -2.24
CA LEU A 374 -15.78 -5.77 -1.64
C LEU A 374 -15.09 -4.85 -2.65
N PHE A 375 -13.96 -5.30 -3.20
CA PHE A 375 -13.20 -4.49 -4.15
C PHE A 375 -13.96 -4.31 -5.47
N GLY A 376 -14.81 -5.27 -5.86
CA GLY A 376 -15.64 -5.16 -7.06
C GLY A 376 -16.69 -4.06 -6.91
N VAL A 377 -17.35 -3.97 -5.75
CA VAL A 377 -18.28 -2.89 -5.43
C VAL A 377 -17.55 -1.54 -5.42
N LEU A 378 -16.39 -1.44 -4.75
CA LEU A 378 -15.61 -0.21 -4.72
C LEU A 378 -15.14 0.22 -6.12
N ALA A 379 -14.72 -0.72 -6.96
CA ALA A 379 -14.34 -0.46 -8.34
C ALA A 379 -15.51 0.12 -9.16
N VAL A 380 -16.72 -0.42 -9.00
CA VAL A 380 -17.92 0.09 -9.68
C VAL A 380 -18.32 1.47 -9.17
N VAL A 381 -18.29 1.70 -7.85
CA VAL A 381 -18.59 3.01 -7.25
C VAL A 381 -17.60 4.06 -7.78
N GLN A 382 -16.31 3.76 -7.73
CA GLN A 382 -15.26 4.66 -8.20
C GLN A 382 -15.39 4.98 -9.70
N LEU A 383 -15.74 3.98 -10.51
CA LEU A 383 -15.98 4.16 -11.94
C LEU A 383 -17.18 5.08 -12.20
N LYS A 384 -18.27 4.92 -11.45
CA LYS A 384 -19.45 5.79 -11.54
C LYS A 384 -19.14 7.23 -11.15
N GLU A 385 -18.40 7.45 -10.06
CA GLU A 385 -17.98 8.79 -9.64
C GLU A 385 -17.09 9.46 -10.68
N THR A 386 -16.16 8.70 -11.26
CA THR A 386 -15.22 9.22 -12.26
C THR A 386 -15.93 9.54 -13.59
N LEU A 387 -16.93 8.75 -13.98
CA LEU A 387 -17.69 8.94 -15.23
C LEU A 387 -18.86 9.92 -15.09
N GLY A 388 -19.48 10.02 -13.92
CA GLY A 388 -20.59 10.96 -13.66
C GLY A 388 -20.14 12.37 -13.27
N GLY A 389 -18.84 12.57 -13.03
CA GLY A 389 -18.21 13.88 -12.89
C GLY A 389 -17.64 14.46 -14.20
N LEU A 390 -17.80 13.74 -15.32
CA LEU A 390 -17.65 14.23 -16.70
C LEU A 390 -19.02 14.66 -17.22
#